data_AF-A0A914MQ22-F1
#
_entry.id   AF-A0A914MQ22-F1
#
_cell.length_a   1.000
_cell.length_b   1.000
_cell.length_c   1.000
_cell.angle_alpha   90.00
_cell.angle_beta   90.00
_cell.angle_gamma   90.00
#
_symmetry.space_group_name_H-M   'P 1'
#
loop_
_entity.id
_entity.type
_entity.pdbx_description
1 polymer ?
#
loop_
_entity_poly.entity_id
_entity_poly.type
_entity_poly.pdbx_seq_one_letter_code
_entity_poly.pdbx_strand_id
1 'polypeptide(L)'
;MSSSSNQQNLSFGNYPIMQSKEKHEDIKFINIQDIGAELDGEEIWLRARIHDSRGKGKNCFICLRQRIYSVQGVLFVGGEITKEFVKFAQNISKESLVDVFGQITKTPSPVSSCTQSDVEIKIQKLFIVSASEPRLPLQMEDATRPDIGEETGGLAVVKLDTRLDNRVLDLRTPTSQAIFKLQAAICEAFRSNLNKRGFIEIHTPKIISAASEGGANVFEVSYFKGSAYLAQSPQLYKQMAIAADFDKVYTIGAVFRAEDSNTHRHMTEFVGLDLEMAFKFHYHEK
;
A
#
# COMPACT_ATOMS: atom_id res chain seq x y z
N MET A 1 -24.07 13.91 -26.97
CA MET A 1 -23.85 12.96 -28.09
C MET A 1 -22.71 13.50 -28.95
N SER A 2 -21.84 12.61 -29.42
CA SER A 2 -20.57 12.83 -30.15
C SER A 2 -19.31 13.10 -29.30
N SER A 3 -18.63 12.02 -28.89
CA SER A 3 -17.17 11.99 -28.70
C SER A 3 -16.59 10.60 -28.36
N SER A 4 -17.36 9.51 -28.40
CA SER A 4 -16.89 8.18 -27.99
C SER A 4 -16.28 7.32 -29.11
N SER A 5 -16.27 7.77 -30.38
CA SER A 5 -15.88 6.91 -31.51
C SER A 5 -14.48 7.17 -32.10
N ASN A 6 -13.65 8.04 -31.51
CA ASN A 6 -12.34 8.41 -32.09
C ASN A 6 -11.10 7.94 -31.30
N GLN A 7 -11.27 7.16 -30.22
CA GLN A 7 -10.14 6.73 -29.38
C GLN A 7 -9.47 5.41 -29.82
N GLN A 8 -10.07 4.65 -30.75
CA GLN A 8 -9.58 3.31 -31.12
C GLN A 8 -8.25 3.30 -31.91
N ASN A 9 -7.80 4.43 -32.44
CA ASN A 9 -6.55 4.53 -33.23
C ASN A 9 -5.43 5.35 -32.56
N LEU A 10 -5.59 5.74 -31.29
CA LEU A 10 -4.53 6.48 -30.60
C LEU A 10 -3.58 5.49 -29.92
N SER A 11 -2.26 5.67 -30.11
CA SER A 11 -1.25 4.90 -29.36
C SER A 11 -0.94 5.53 -28.01
N PHE A 12 -1.35 6.79 -27.77
CA PHE A 12 -1.10 7.46 -26.50
C PHE A 12 -2.11 8.56 -26.20
N GLY A 13 -2.20 8.92 -24.92
CA GLY A 13 -3.02 10.05 -24.48
C GLY A 13 -3.58 9.86 -23.08
N ASN A 14 -4.69 10.54 -22.80
CA ASN A 14 -5.40 10.45 -21.53
C ASN A 14 -6.67 9.62 -21.71
N TYR A 15 -6.93 8.69 -20.80
CA TYR A 15 -8.26 8.10 -20.71
C TYR A 15 -9.27 9.12 -20.19
N PRO A 16 -10.55 8.99 -20.60
CA PRO A 16 -11.62 9.63 -19.87
C PRO A 16 -11.74 9.02 -18.46
N ILE A 17 -12.48 9.69 -17.58
CA ILE A 17 -12.78 9.14 -16.26
C ILE A 17 -13.43 7.76 -16.38
N MET A 18 -12.81 6.77 -15.73
CA MET A 18 -13.30 5.40 -15.70
C MET A 18 -14.59 5.32 -14.87
N GLN A 19 -15.74 5.15 -15.53
CA GLN A 19 -17.07 5.13 -14.93
C GLN A 19 -17.80 3.80 -15.13
N SER A 20 -17.05 2.71 -15.37
CA SER A 20 -17.60 1.36 -15.59
C SER A 20 -18.68 1.28 -16.70
N LYS A 21 -18.58 2.14 -17.72
CA LYS A 21 -19.50 2.18 -18.86
C LYS A 21 -19.25 1.05 -19.86
N GLU A 22 -18.01 0.57 -19.93
CA GLU A 22 -17.55 -0.44 -20.87
C GLU A 22 -16.89 -1.59 -20.11
N LYS A 23 -17.01 -2.80 -20.65
CA LYS A 23 -16.30 -3.99 -20.19
C LYS A 23 -15.30 -4.40 -21.26
N HIS A 24 -14.01 -4.37 -20.93
CA HIS A 24 -12.94 -4.76 -21.85
C HIS A 24 -12.50 -6.19 -21.55
N GLU A 25 -13.36 -7.16 -21.86
CA GLU A 25 -13.10 -8.59 -21.58
C GLU A 25 -11.90 -9.14 -22.35
N ASP A 26 -11.56 -8.50 -23.48
CA ASP A 26 -10.41 -8.85 -24.32
C ASP A 26 -9.07 -8.36 -23.75
N ILE A 27 -9.08 -7.40 -22.81
CA ILE A 27 -7.86 -6.83 -22.23
C ILE A 27 -7.52 -7.58 -20.94
N LYS A 28 -6.45 -8.36 -20.99
CA LYS A 28 -5.89 -9.03 -19.81
C LYS A 28 -4.66 -8.30 -19.31
N PHE A 29 -4.78 -7.71 -18.12
CA PHE A 29 -3.65 -7.09 -17.44
C PHE A 29 -2.79 -8.13 -16.73
N ILE A 30 -1.48 -8.08 -16.95
CA ILE A 30 -0.49 -8.84 -16.17
C ILE A 30 0.08 -7.96 -15.05
N ASN A 31 0.40 -8.57 -13.91
CA ASN A 31 1.10 -7.86 -12.84
C ASN A 31 2.60 -7.86 -13.12
N ILE A 32 3.29 -6.79 -12.74
CA ILE A 32 4.74 -6.66 -12.96
C ILE A 32 5.51 -7.78 -12.24
N GLN A 33 5.00 -8.28 -11.11
CA GLN A 33 5.63 -9.38 -10.37
C GLN A 33 5.70 -10.69 -11.18
N ASP A 34 4.79 -10.87 -12.15
CA ASP A 34 4.64 -12.08 -12.96
C ASP A 34 5.32 -11.93 -14.34
N ILE A 35 6.11 -10.86 -14.54
CA ILE A 35 6.88 -10.62 -15.77
C ILE A 35 8.30 -11.11 -15.55
N GLY A 36 8.75 -12.08 -16.36
CA GLY A 36 10.12 -12.58 -16.39
C GLY A 36 10.61 -12.91 -17.80
N ALA A 37 11.86 -13.36 -17.92
CA ALA A 37 12.51 -13.71 -19.18
C ALA A 37 11.83 -14.82 -20.00
N GLU A 38 10.97 -15.62 -19.37
CA GLU A 38 10.14 -16.64 -20.01
C GLU A 38 9.03 -16.08 -20.91
N LEU A 39 8.66 -14.82 -20.72
CA LEU A 39 7.64 -14.12 -21.53
C LEU A 39 8.25 -13.26 -22.65
N ASP A 40 9.51 -13.48 -22.99
CA ASP A 40 10.21 -12.73 -24.05
C ASP A 40 9.48 -12.85 -25.39
N GLY A 41 9.19 -11.70 -26.01
CA GLY A 41 8.44 -11.61 -27.25
C GLY A 41 6.92 -11.50 -27.10
N GLU A 42 6.36 -11.77 -25.92
CA GLU A 42 4.92 -11.65 -25.66
C GLU A 42 4.48 -10.18 -25.59
N GLU A 43 3.26 -9.90 -26.08
CA GLU A 43 2.61 -8.59 -25.96
C GLU A 43 1.63 -8.59 -24.78
N ILE A 44 1.78 -7.61 -23.89
CA ILE A 44 1.02 -7.55 -22.65
C ILE A 44 0.41 -6.17 -22.41
N TRP A 45 -0.71 -6.17 -21.68
CA TRP A 45 -1.19 -4.99 -20.99
C TRP A 45 -0.75 -5.02 -19.53
N LEU A 46 -0.30 -3.89 -19.00
CA LEU A 46 -0.07 -3.71 -17.56
C LEU A 46 -0.57 -2.34 -17.12
N ARG A 47 -0.89 -2.24 -15.83
CA ARG A 47 -1.24 -0.98 -15.16
C ARG A 47 -0.23 -0.69 -14.06
N ALA A 48 0.43 0.46 -14.15
CA ALA A 48 1.53 0.82 -13.27
C ALA A 48 1.57 2.32 -12.96
N ARG A 49 2.36 2.69 -11.95
CA ARG A 49 2.75 4.07 -11.71
C ARG A 49 4.04 4.40 -12.45
N ILE A 50 4.15 5.63 -12.94
CA ILE A 50 5.43 6.20 -13.37
C ILE A 50 6.26 6.46 -12.11
N HIS A 51 7.26 5.62 -11.82
CA HIS A 51 8.16 5.85 -10.70
C HIS A 51 9.20 6.91 -11.04
N ASP A 52 9.82 6.74 -12.21
CA ASP A 52 10.76 7.70 -12.77
C ASP A 52 10.71 7.65 -14.29
N SER A 53 11.13 8.74 -14.94
CA SER A 53 11.19 8.83 -16.40
C SER A 53 12.41 9.64 -16.80
N ARG A 54 13.25 9.06 -17.67
CA ARG A 54 14.44 9.70 -18.21
C ARG A 54 14.41 9.60 -19.73
N GLY A 55 14.67 10.69 -20.43
CA GLY A 55 14.67 10.68 -21.89
C GLY A 55 15.17 11.98 -22.47
N LYS A 56 15.79 11.91 -23.65
CA LYS A 56 16.20 13.11 -24.39
C LYS A 56 16.05 12.87 -25.89
N GLY A 57 15.47 13.84 -26.59
CA GLY A 57 15.34 13.79 -28.04
C GLY A 57 14.42 12.67 -28.51
N LYS A 58 14.99 11.56 -29.01
CA LYS A 58 14.26 10.47 -29.69
C LYS A 58 13.99 9.24 -28.82
N ASN A 59 14.30 9.29 -27.53
CA ASN A 59 14.09 8.15 -26.62
C ASN A 59 13.52 8.56 -25.26
N CYS A 60 12.81 7.63 -24.63
CA CYS A 60 12.30 7.73 -23.27
C CYS A 60 12.40 6.36 -22.60
N PHE A 61 12.94 6.34 -21.39
CA PHE A 61 13.00 5.19 -20.50
C PHE A 61 12.14 5.51 -19.28
N ILE A 62 11.23 4.62 -18.93
CA ILE A 62 10.27 4.79 -17.84
C ILE A 62 10.46 3.64 -16.87
N CYS A 63 10.63 3.94 -15.59
CA CYS A 63 10.50 2.93 -14.54
C CYS A 63 9.01 2.80 -14.19
N LEU A 64 8.40 1.69 -14.62
CA LEU A 64 7.00 1.36 -14.34
C LEU A 64 6.95 0.58 -13.04
N ARG A 65 6.19 1.05 -12.05
CA ARG A 65 6.11 0.45 -10.72
C ARG A 65 4.71 -0.01 -10.37
N GLN A 66 4.62 -1.23 -9.86
CA GLN A 66 3.41 -1.81 -9.30
C GLN A 66 3.74 -2.38 -7.91
N ARG A 67 3.27 -1.69 -6.87
CA ARG A 67 3.61 -1.98 -5.47
C ARG A 67 5.13 -1.91 -5.24
N ILE A 68 5.75 -3.05 -4.91
CA ILE A 68 7.20 -3.20 -4.67
C ILE A 68 7.97 -3.65 -5.91
N TYR A 69 7.27 -4.00 -6.99
CA TYR A 69 7.87 -4.48 -8.23
C TYR A 69 7.96 -3.35 -9.24
N SER A 70 8.99 -3.40 -10.08
CA SER A 70 9.21 -2.46 -11.16
C SER A 70 9.85 -3.13 -12.37
N VAL A 71 9.55 -2.58 -13.55
CA VAL A 71 10.11 -2.99 -14.84
C VAL A 71 10.40 -1.75 -15.68
N GLN A 72 11.46 -1.80 -16.49
CA GLN A 72 11.77 -0.71 -17.40
C GLN A 72 10.87 -0.78 -18.64
N GLY A 73 10.22 0.33 -18.96
CA GLY A 73 9.59 0.57 -20.26
C GLY A 73 10.50 1.44 -21.12
N VAL A 74 10.54 1.15 -22.42
CA VAL A 74 11.36 1.89 -23.40
C VAL A 74 10.51 2.36 -24.58
N LEU A 75 10.74 3.60 -25.01
CA LEU A 75 10.21 4.18 -26.24
C LEU A 75 11.36 4.74 -27.06
N PHE A 76 11.45 4.35 -28.33
CA PHE A 76 12.40 4.89 -29.31
C PHE A 76 11.63 5.33 -30.55
N VAL A 77 11.91 6.52 -31.07
CA VAL A 77 11.29 6.99 -32.32
C VAL A 77 11.65 6.05 -33.47
N GLY A 78 10.64 5.50 -34.13
CA GLY A 78 10.77 4.53 -35.22
C GLY A 78 9.49 3.73 -35.41
N GLY A 79 9.20 3.32 -36.65
CA GLY A 79 7.95 2.62 -36.97
C GLY A 79 6.71 3.46 -36.60
N GLU A 80 5.88 2.92 -35.71
CA GLU A 80 4.66 3.57 -35.20
C GLU A 80 4.91 4.56 -34.05
N ILE A 81 6.11 4.58 -33.48
CA ILE A 81 6.46 5.46 -32.36
C ILE A 81 6.96 6.80 -32.90
N THR A 82 6.15 7.85 -32.72
CA THR A 82 6.44 9.21 -33.17
C THR A 82 7.24 10.02 -32.15
N LYS A 83 7.79 11.18 -32.57
CA LYS A 83 8.46 12.11 -31.65
C LYS A 83 7.48 12.70 -30.63
N GLU A 84 6.24 12.91 -31.05
CA GLU A 84 5.14 13.42 -30.23
C GLU A 84 4.80 12.42 -29.13
N PHE A 85 4.79 11.13 -29.44
CA PHE A 85 4.58 10.08 -28.45
C PHE A 85 5.73 10.06 -27.42
N VAL A 86 6.99 10.06 -27.87
CA VAL A 86 8.14 10.11 -26.95
C VAL A 86 8.09 11.37 -26.07
N LYS A 87 7.73 12.53 -26.64
CA LYS A 87 7.57 13.78 -25.89
C LYS A 87 6.41 13.70 -24.89
N PHE A 88 5.29 13.07 -25.24
CA PHE A 88 4.18 12.84 -24.32
C PHE A 88 4.64 12.01 -23.12
N ALA A 89 5.31 10.87 -23.39
CA ALA A 89 5.85 9.98 -22.36
C ALA A 89 6.86 10.68 -21.43
N GLN A 90 7.72 11.55 -21.96
CA GLN A 90 8.69 12.33 -21.18
C GLN A 90 8.04 13.38 -20.25
N ASN A 91 6.81 13.80 -20.54
CA ASN A 91 6.12 14.85 -19.78
C ASN A 91 5.09 14.29 -18.77
N ILE A 92 4.95 12.97 -18.67
CA ILE A 92 4.07 12.37 -17.66
C ILE A 92 4.71 12.60 -16.29
N SER A 93 3.97 13.23 -15.39
CA SER A 93 4.43 13.47 -14.02
C SER A 93 4.65 12.15 -13.27
N LYS A 94 5.66 12.13 -12.40
CA LYS A 94 5.90 11.03 -11.46
C LYS A 94 4.63 10.70 -10.67
N GLU A 95 4.48 9.44 -10.31
CA GLU A 95 3.35 8.85 -9.58
C GLU A 95 2.01 8.82 -10.32
N SER A 96 1.93 9.34 -11.56
CA SER A 96 0.79 9.13 -12.45
C SER A 96 0.53 7.65 -12.69
N LEU A 97 -0.75 7.26 -12.72
CA LEU A 97 -1.18 5.90 -13.05
C LEU A 97 -1.39 5.79 -14.55
N VAL A 98 -0.76 4.81 -15.16
CA VAL A 98 -0.76 4.58 -16.61
C VAL A 98 -1.12 3.13 -16.94
N ASP A 99 -1.75 2.95 -18.09
CA ASP A 99 -1.85 1.67 -18.78
C ASP A 99 -0.84 1.63 -19.91
N VAL A 100 -0.13 0.52 -20.00
CA VAL A 100 0.93 0.29 -20.97
C VAL A 100 0.59 -0.97 -21.73
N PHE A 101 0.62 -0.88 -23.05
CA PHE A 101 0.67 -2.03 -23.94
C PHE A 101 2.04 -2.08 -24.59
N GLY A 102 2.65 -3.24 -24.63
CA GLY A 102 3.95 -3.39 -25.27
C GLY A 102 4.47 -4.82 -25.24
N GLN A 103 5.58 -5.00 -25.93
CA GLN A 103 6.24 -6.29 -26.05
C GLN A 103 7.34 -6.44 -25.00
N ILE A 104 7.39 -7.57 -24.31
CA ILE A 104 8.48 -7.91 -23.40
C ILE A 104 9.72 -8.26 -24.23
N THR A 105 10.89 -7.75 -23.84
CA THR A 105 12.18 -8.07 -24.47
C THR A 105 13.24 -8.28 -23.40
N LYS A 106 14.05 -9.32 -23.54
CA LYS A 106 15.24 -9.52 -22.69
C LYS A 106 16.21 -8.35 -22.81
N THR A 107 16.74 -7.92 -21.67
CA THR A 107 17.76 -6.87 -21.64
C THR A 107 19.16 -7.49 -21.90
N PRO A 108 20.04 -6.81 -22.64
CA PRO A 108 21.41 -7.28 -22.85
C PRO A 108 22.26 -7.20 -21.57
N SER A 109 21.86 -6.34 -20.63
CA SER A 109 22.49 -6.17 -19.32
C SER A 109 21.39 -5.88 -18.28
N PRO A 110 21.50 -6.42 -17.06
CA PRO A 110 20.50 -6.21 -16.02
C PRO A 110 20.24 -4.72 -15.72
N VAL A 111 18.96 -4.34 -15.68
CA VAL A 111 18.52 -2.99 -15.29
C VAL A 111 18.47 -2.90 -13.77
N SER A 112 19.57 -2.44 -13.17
CA SER A 112 19.74 -2.40 -11.71
C SER A 112 18.73 -1.54 -10.94
N SER A 113 18.05 -0.61 -11.61
CA SER A 113 17.02 0.25 -11.00
C SER A 113 15.63 -0.40 -10.95
N CYS A 114 15.44 -1.58 -11.54
CA CYS A 114 14.15 -2.28 -11.59
C CYS A 114 14.24 -3.66 -10.94
N THR A 115 13.12 -4.13 -10.36
CA THR A 115 13.09 -5.49 -9.80
C THR A 115 13.11 -6.55 -10.89
N GLN A 116 12.38 -6.34 -11.98
CA GLN A 116 12.49 -7.15 -13.20
C GLN A 116 13.64 -6.62 -14.03
N SER A 117 14.85 -7.08 -13.68
CA SER A 117 16.10 -6.52 -14.20
C SER A 117 16.53 -7.13 -15.54
N ASP A 118 16.12 -8.36 -15.83
CA ASP A 118 16.49 -9.17 -17.00
C ASP A 118 15.60 -8.91 -18.23
N VAL A 119 14.53 -8.12 -18.06
CA VAL A 119 13.57 -7.79 -19.11
C VAL A 119 13.21 -6.31 -19.10
N GLU A 120 12.79 -5.81 -20.26
CA GLU A 120 12.20 -4.50 -20.45
C GLU A 120 10.98 -4.59 -21.38
N ILE A 121 10.17 -3.53 -21.40
CA ILE A 121 8.95 -3.47 -22.20
C ILE A 121 9.14 -2.44 -23.30
N LYS A 122 9.10 -2.89 -24.55
CA LYS A 122 9.02 -2.01 -25.72
C LYS A 122 7.58 -1.49 -25.81
N ILE A 123 7.40 -0.26 -25.35
CA ILE A 123 6.07 0.34 -25.24
C ILE A 123 5.54 0.65 -26.64
N GLN A 124 4.35 0.11 -26.92
CA GLN A 124 3.60 0.34 -28.16
C GLN A 124 2.41 1.26 -27.92
N LYS A 125 1.76 1.18 -26.75
CA LYS A 125 0.72 2.13 -26.33
C LYS A 125 0.88 2.56 -24.87
N LEU A 126 0.53 3.80 -24.57
CA LEU A 126 0.66 4.39 -23.23
C LEU A 126 -0.45 5.40 -22.96
N PHE A 127 -1.29 5.10 -21.98
CA PHE A 127 -2.41 5.97 -21.63
C PHE A 127 -2.37 6.35 -20.16
N ILE A 128 -2.58 7.63 -19.87
CA ILE A 128 -2.74 8.12 -18.50
C ILE A 128 -4.15 7.78 -18.02
N VAL A 129 -4.24 6.93 -16.99
CA VAL A 129 -5.48 6.58 -16.28
C VAL A 129 -5.80 7.65 -15.24
N SER A 130 -4.78 8.13 -14.54
CA SER A 130 -4.91 9.17 -13.53
C SER A 130 -3.60 9.95 -13.43
N ALA A 131 -3.64 11.22 -13.83
CA ALA A 131 -2.49 12.11 -13.75
C ALA A 131 -2.22 12.52 -12.30
N SER A 132 -0.95 12.50 -11.90
CA SER A 132 -0.49 13.09 -10.66
C SER A 132 -0.15 14.56 -10.87
N GLU A 133 -0.26 15.36 -9.80
CA GLU A 133 0.32 16.70 -9.80
C GLU A 133 1.86 16.61 -9.99
N PRO A 134 2.47 17.51 -10.79
CA PRO A 134 3.91 17.48 -11.03
C PRO A 134 4.74 17.74 -9.76
N ARG A 135 4.20 18.51 -8.81
CA ARG A 135 4.85 18.80 -7.53
C ARG A 135 4.27 17.89 -6.45
N LEU A 136 5.06 16.95 -5.99
CA LEU A 136 4.72 16.07 -4.88
C LEU A 136 5.22 16.66 -3.55
N PRO A 137 4.50 16.46 -2.44
CA PRO A 137 4.92 16.95 -1.11
C PRO A 137 6.13 16.18 -0.56
N LEU A 138 6.39 14.96 -1.05
CA LEU A 138 7.63 14.22 -0.84
C LEU A 138 7.99 13.44 -2.09
N GLN A 139 9.28 13.18 -2.28
CA GLN A 139 9.78 12.30 -3.33
C GLN A 139 9.91 10.87 -2.78
N MET A 140 9.60 9.89 -3.62
CA MET A 140 9.63 8.47 -3.24
C MET A 140 11.05 7.99 -2.90
N GLU A 141 12.03 8.50 -3.65
CA GLU A 141 13.45 8.18 -3.51
C GLU A 141 14.00 8.69 -2.16
N ASP A 142 13.59 9.89 -1.76
CA ASP A 142 13.99 10.50 -0.49
C ASP A 142 13.32 9.82 0.71
N ALA A 143 12.05 9.40 0.58
CA ALA A 143 11.33 8.67 1.63
C ALA A 143 11.78 7.21 1.80
N THR A 144 12.43 6.63 0.78
CA THR A 144 12.96 5.26 0.82
C THR A 144 14.40 5.22 1.35
N ARG A 145 15.13 6.35 1.28
CA ARG A 145 16.52 6.43 1.74
C ARG A 145 16.60 6.18 3.25
N PRO A 146 17.55 5.35 3.72
CA PRO A 146 17.72 5.13 5.14
C PRO A 146 18.27 6.39 5.82
N ASP A 147 17.76 6.70 7.00
CA ASP A 147 18.26 7.79 7.85
C ASP A 147 19.44 7.29 8.68
N ILE A 148 20.63 7.29 8.08
CA ILE A 148 21.90 6.91 8.72
C ILE A 148 22.76 8.13 9.10
N GLY A 149 22.15 9.32 9.20
CA GLY A 149 22.86 10.55 9.57
C GLY A 149 23.84 11.04 8.48
N GLU A 150 25.06 11.41 8.89
CA GLU A 150 26.10 12.03 8.03
C GLU A 150 26.52 11.15 6.83
N GLU A 151 26.24 9.85 6.86
CA GLU A 151 26.59 8.88 5.81
C GLU A 151 25.63 8.88 4.60
N THR A 152 24.59 9.71 4.60
CA THR A 152 23.64 9.83 3.47
C THR A 152 24.21 10.56 2.25
N GLY A 153 25.51 10.91 2.28
CA GLY A 153 26.20 11.53 1.14
C GLY A 153 25.66 12.92 0.77
N GLY A 154 25.01 13.61 1.71
CA GLY A 154 24.36 14.91 1.49
C GLY A 154 23.00 14.85 0.80
N LEU A 155 22.43 13.67 0.58
CA LEU A 155 21.11 13.51 -0.05
C LEU A 155 19.98 13.65 0.98
N ALA A 156 18.88 14.32 0.61
CA ALA A 156 17.79 14.70 1.52
C ALA A 156 16.93 13.52 2.01
N VAL A 157 16.88 13.28 3.33
CA VAL A 157 15.97 12.27 3.92
C VAL A 157 14.67 12.94 4.41
N VAL A 158 13.54 12.25 4.28
CA VAL A 158 12.23 12.76 4.74
C VAL A 158 11.99 12.35 6.20
N LYS A 159 11.79 13.35 7.07
CA LYS A 159 11.48 13.15 8.51
C LYS A 159 10.15 12.43 8.71
N LEU A 160 10.01 11.72 9.84
CA LEU A 160 8.82 10.93 10.17
C LEU A 160 7.53 11.77 10.12
N ASP A 161 7.48 12.95 10.74
CA ASP A 161 6.27 13.78 10.77
C ASP A 161 5.78 14.14 9.37
N THR A 162 6.68 14.56 8.48
CA THR A 162 6.33 14.85 7.07
C THR A 162 5.84 13.62 6.33
N ARG A 163 6.37 12.43 6.64
CA ARG A 163 5.91 11.15 6.08
C ARG A 163 4.51 10.79 6.59
N LEU A 164 4.20 11.09 7.85
CA LEU A 164 2.89 10.86 8.46
C LEU A 164 1.84 11.86 7.94
N ASP A 165 2.19 13.14 7.77
CA ASP A 165 1.31 14.14 7.14
C ASP A 165 0.97 13.76 5.69
N ASN A 166 1.88 13.06 5.02
CA ASN A 166 1.73 12.60 3.64
C ASN A 166 1.64 11.07 3.53
N ARG A 167 0.97 10.44 4.50
CA ARG A 167 0.97 8.98 4.67
C ARG A 167 0.56 8.20 3.43
N VAL A 168 -0.33 8.74 2.59
CA VAL A 168 -0.76 8.11 1.33
C VAL A 168 0.40 7.88 0.36
N LEU A 169 1.37 8.80 0.29
CA LEU A 169 2.57 8.62 -0.53
C LEU A 169 3.59 7.73 0.16
N ASP A 170 3.82 7.95 1.46
CA ASP A 170 4.78 7.14 2.22
C ASP A 170 4.44 5.64 2.19
N LEU A 171 3.15 5.30 2.29
CA LEU A 171 2.68 3.91 2.18
C LEU A 171 2.96 3.26 0.84
N ARG A 172 3.40 4.01 -0.19
CA ARG A 172 3.82 3.44 -1.48
C ARG A 172 5.27 2.96 -1.46
N THR A 173 6.06 3.31 -0.44
CA THR A 173 7.46 2.90 -0.35
C THR A 173 7.55 1.40 -0.12
N PRO A 174 8.57 0.70 -0.65
CA PRO A 174 8.72 -0.74 -0.43
C PRO A 174 8.79 -1.11 1.05
N THR A 175 9.50 -0.30 1.85
CA THR A 175 9.64 -0.49 3.31
C THR A 175 8.29 -0.38 4.02
N SER A 176 7.51 0.69 3.80
CA SER A 176 6.19 0.81 4.43
C SER A 176 5.24 -0.31 3.98
N GLN A 177 5.22 -0.67 2.68
CA GLN A 177 4.44 -1.81 2.19
C GLN A 177 4.81 -3.13 2.91
N ALA A 178 6.11 -3.39 3.11
CA ALA A 178 6.58 -4.58 3.79
C ALA A 178 6.18 -4.61 5.27
N ILE A 179 6.28 -3.48 5.98
CA ILE A 179 5.88 -3.34 7.39
C ILE A 179 4.41 -3.72 7.56
N PHE A 180 3.51 -3.21 6.72
CA PHE A 180 2.07 -3.51 6.83
C PHE A 180 1.72 -4.94 6.41
N LYS A 181 2.44 -5.53 5.45
CA LYS A 181 2.30 -6.96 5.14
C LYS A 181 2.69 -7.84 6.33
N LEU A 182 3.79 -7.49 7.01
CA LEU A 182 4.23 -8.19 8.22
C LEU A 182 3.22 -8.01 9.36
N GLN A 183 2.69 -6.80 9.55
CA GLN A 183 1.64 -6.53 10.52
C GLN A 183 0.40 -7.41 10.28
N ALA A 184 -0.05 -7.54 9.03
CA ALA A 184 -1.16 -8.43 8.67
C ALA A 184 -0.83 -9.90 8.98
N ALA A 185 0.39 -10.34 8.66
CA ALA A 185 0.85 -11.69 8.95
C ALA A 185 0.91 -12.01 10.47
N ILE A 186 1.25 -11.03 11.31
CA ILE A 186 1.22 -11.16 12.78
C ILE A 186 -0.21 -11.43 13.26
N CYS A 187 -1.19 -10.64 12.80
CA CYS A 187 -2.59 -10.85 13.17
C CYS A 187 -3.11 -12.20 12.68
N GLU A 188 -2.77 -12.63 11.46
CA GLU A 188 -3.16 -13.93 10.93
C GLU A 188 -2.49 -15.08 11.70
N ALA A 189 -1.22 -14.95 12.05
CA ALA A 189 -0.52 -15.93 12.88
C ALA A 189 -1.15 -16.04 14.26
N PHE A 190 -1.54 -14.92 14.89
CA PHE A 190 -2.25 -14.92 16.16
C PHE A 190 -3.58 -15.67 16.06
N ARG A 191 -4.45 -15.31 15.10
CA ARG A 191 -5.74 -15.98 14.88
C ARG A 191 -5.57 -17.48 14.61
N SER A 192 -4.75 -17.82 13.61
CA SER A 192 -4.59 -19.20 13.18
C SER A 192 -4.02 -20.12 14.27
N ASN A 193 -3.13 -19.62 15.13
CA ASN A 193 -2.61 -20.39 16.25
C ASN A 193 -3.64 -20.60 17.36
N LEU A 194 -4.44 -19.57 17.69
CA LEU A 194 -5.46 -19.66 18.72
C LEU A 194 -6.67 -20.50 18.27
N ASN A 195 -7.07 -20.39 17.00
CA ASN A 195 -8.11 -21.23 16.41
C ASN A 195 -7.75 -22.72 16.50
N LYS A 196 -6.49 -23.08 16.20
CA LYS A 196 -6.00 -24.48 16.36
C LYS A 196 -6.04 -24.99 17.80
N ARG A 197 -6.07 -24.08 18.79
CA ARG A 197 -6.14 -24.39 20.22
C ARG A 197 -7.56 -24.32 20.79
N GLY A 198 -8.56 -24.15 19.92
CA GLY A 198 -9.97 -24.10 20.30
C GLY A 198 -10.43 -22.77 20.89
N PHE A 199 -9.67 -21.68 20.70
CA PHE A 199 -10.15 -20.36 21.08
C PHE A 199 -11.22 -19.85 20.10
N ILE A 200 -12.13 -19.01 20.61
CA ILE A 200 -13.19 -18.36 19.84
C ILE A 200 -12.90 -16.86 19.73
N GLU A 201 -12.96 -16.31 18.52
CA GLU A 201 -12.88 -14.86 18.31
C GLU A 201 -14.15 -14.17 18.84
N ILE A 202 -13.98 -13.16 19.69
CA ILE A 202 -15.07 -12.33 20.19
C ILE A 202 -14.86 -10.86 19.78
N HIS A 203 -15.98 -10.15 19.58
CA HIS A 203 -15.98 -8.72 19.32
C HIS A 203 -16.62 -7.98 20.49
N THR A 204 -15.80 -7.20 21.19
CA THR A 204 -16.21 -6.49 22.41
C THR A 204 -16.46 -5.01 22.10
N PRO A 205 -17.46 -4.38 22.75
CA PRO A 205 -17.74 -2.96 22.54
C PRO A 205 -16.56 -2.10 23.00
N LYS A 206 -16.33 -1.00 22.29
CA LYS A 206 -15.26 -0.04 22.60
C LYS A 206 -15.76 1.24 23.27
N ILE A 207 -17.07 1.43 23.31
CA ILE A 207 -17.76 2.50 24.04
C ILE A 207 -18.38 1.88 25.28
N ILE A 208 -18.03 2.40 26.46
CA ILE A 208 -18.45 1.89 27.76
C ILE A 208 -19.11 2.99 28.59
N SER A 209 -20.03 2.61 29.48
CA SER A 209 -20.84 3.55 30.26
C SER A 209 -20.08 4.25 31.39
N ALA A 210 -18.96 3.67 31.84
CA ALA A 210 -18.13 4.19 32.91
C ALA A 210 -16.67 3.79 32.68
N ALA A 211 -15.72 4.56 33.24
CA ALA A 211 -14.31 4.21 33.21
C ALA A 211 -14.08 2.83 33.87
N SER A 212 -13.55 1.86 33.11
CA SER A 212 -13.42 0.46 33.52
C SER A 212 -12.22 0.15 34.41
N GLU A 213 -11.16 0.97 34.34
CA GLU A 213 -9.89 0.77 35.05
C GLU A 213 -9.63 2.03 35.90
N GLY A 214 -9.74 1.91 37.22
CA GLY A 214 -9.57 3.04 38.13
C GLY A 214 -8.14 3.59 38.09
N GLY A 215 -8.00 4.90 37.89
CA GLY A 215 -6.73 5.63 38.02
C GLY A 215 -6.04 6.07 36.73
N ALA A 216 -6.55 5.69 35.55
CA ALA A 216 -6.00 6.12 34.27
C ALA A 216 -6.89 7.15 33.56
N ASN A 217 -6.27 8.07 32.82
CA ASN A 217 -7.00 8.98 31.95
C ASN A 217 -7.77 8.17 30.89
N VAL A 218 -9.07 8.45 30.74
CA VAL A 218 -9.94 7.85 29.73
C VAL A 218 -10.44 8.90 28.75
N PHE A 219 -10.66 8.52 27.49
CA PHE A 219 -11.33 9.41 26.54
C PHE A 219 -12.83 9.39 26.80
N GLU A 220 -13.38 10.54 27.15
CA GLU A 220 -14.82 10.77 27.21
C GLU A 220 -15.35 11.13 25.82
N VAL A 221 -16.48 10.53 25.45
CA VAL A 221 -17.21 10.82 24.22
C VAL A 221 -18.64 11.22 24.54
N SER A 222 -19.15 12.23 23.85
CA SER A 222 -20.55 12.60 23.93
C SER A 222 -21.41 11.47 23.35
N TYR A 223 -22.35 10.97 24.14
CA TYR A 223 -23.21 9.86 23.78
C TYR A 223 -24.68 10.21 24.01
N PHE A 224 -25.30 10.75 22.96
CA PHE A 224 -26.65 11.33 22.98
C PHE A 224 -26.81 12.43 24.04
N LYS A 225 -27.56 12.15 25.12
CA LYS A 225 -27.81 13.09 26.21
C LYS A 225 -26.90 12.87 27.41
N GLY A 226 -25.94 11.95 27.31
CA GLY A 226 -25.01 11.63 28.38
C GLY A 226 -23.59 11.43 27.86
N SER A 227 -22.74 10.90 28.73
CA SER A 227 -21.34 10.61 28.43
C SER A 227 -21.14 9.11 28.31
N ALA A 228 -20.20 8.72 27.45
CA ALA A 228 -19.62 7.40 27.43
C ALA A 228 -18.10 7.53 27.34
N TYR A 229 -17.40 6.41 27.45
CA TYR A 229 -15.94 6.40 27.48
C TYR A 229 -15.39 5.38 26.49
N LEU A 230 -14.18 5.60 25.98
CA LEU A 230 -13.49 4.61 25.18
C LEU A 230 -12.76 3.59 26.08
N ALA A 231 -12.94 2.30 25.78
CA ALA A 231 -12.36 1.21 26.55
C ALA A 231 -10.83 1.17 26.39
N GLN A 232 -10.12 1.15 27.53
CA GLN A 232 -8.65 1.09 27.54
C GLN A 232 -8.07 -0.29 27.28
N SER A 233 -8.90 -1.31 27.37
CA SER A 233 -8.59 -2.68 27.00
C SER A 233 -9.92 -3.45 26.92
N PRO A 234 -9.95 -4.64 26.32
CA PRO A 234 -11.13 -5.51 26.38
C PRO A 234 -11.20 -6.32 27.70
N GLN A 235 -10.40 -6.01 28.73
CA GLN A 235 -10.19 -6.84 29.92
C GLN A 235 -11.48 -7.31 30.59
N LEU A 236 -12.39 -6.38 30.91
CA LEU A 236 -13.65 -6.75 31.56
C LEU A 236 -14.50 -7.67 30.67
N TYR A 237 -14.59 -7.37 29.38
CA TYR A 237 -15.43 -8.15 28.46
C TYR A 237 -14.89 -9.55 28.19
N LYS A 238 -13.56 -9.74 28.09
CA LYS A 238 -12.99 -11.08 27.93
C LYS A 238 -13.18 -11.93 29.20
N GLN A 239 -13.07 -11.34 30.39
CA GLN A 239 -13.38 -12.02 31.65
C GLN A 239 -14.88 -12.36 31.78
N MET A 240 -15.76 -11.44 31.38
CA MET A 240 -17.21 -11.72 31.32
C MET A 240 -17.54 -12.85 30.36
N ALA A 241 -16.81 -12.97 29.24
CA ALA A 241 -16.97 -14.10 28.33
C ALA A 241 -16.55 -15.42 29.00
N ILE A 242 -15.41 -15.46 29.71
CA ILE A 242 -15.03 -16.64 30.49
C ILE A 242 -16.10 -17.00 31.52
N ALA A 243 -16.63 -16.01 32.24
CA ALA A 243 -17.70 -16.21 33.21
C ALA A 243 -19.06 -16.61 32.58
N ALA A 244 -19.21 -16.41 31.27
CA ALA A 244 -20.36 -16.82 30.46
C ALA A 244 -20.11 -18.15 29.73
N ASP A 245 -19.27 -19.02 30.30
CA ASP A 245 -18.93 -20.36 29.82
C ASP A 245 -18.15 -20.42 28.49
N PHE A 246 -17.59 -19.31 28.01
CA PHE A 246 -16.61 -19.36 26.94
C PHE A 246 -15.25 -19.81 27.52
N ASP A 247 -14.88 -21.08 27.31
CA ASP A 247 -13.63 -21.64 27.87
C ASP A 247 -12.36 -20.88 27.45
N LYS A 248 -12.29 -20.45 26.18
CA LYS A 248 -11.13 -19.79 25.57
C LYS A 248 -11.57 -18.75 24.55
N VAL A 249 -11.15 -17.50 24.73
CA VAL A 249 -11.53 -16.39 23.84
C VAL A 249 -10.34 -15.53 23.45
N TYR A 250 -10.42 -14.92 22.27
CA TYR A 250 -9.49 -13.87 21.86
C TYR A 250 -10.21 -12.73 21.16
N THR A 251 -9.58 -11.56 21.11
CA THR A 251 -10.08 -10.42 20.33
C THR A 251 -8.90 -9.63 19.76
N ILE A 252 -9.06 -9.16 18.51
CA ILE A 252 -8.15 -8.21 17.88
C ILE A 252 -8.95 -6.94 17.60
N GLY A 253 -8.59 -5.84 18.23
CA GLY A 253 -9.37 -4.61 18.08
C GLY A 253 -8.72 -3.37 18.68
N ALA A 254 -9.37 -2.23 18.46
CA ALA A 254 -8.89 -0.94 18.95
C ALA A 254 -8.82 -0.90 20.48
N VAL A 255 -7.75 -0.28 20.96
CA VAL A 255 -7.42 -0.01 22.36
C VAL A 255 -7.02 1.46 22.47
N PHE A 256 -7.49 2.13 23.52
CA PHE A 256 -7.29 3.57 23.71
C PHE A 256 -6.59 3.88 25.03
N ARG A 257 -5.48 4.60 25.00
CA ARG A 257 -4.77 5.08 26.20
C ARG A 257 -4.72 6.60 26.16
N ALA A 258 -5.33 7.27 27.14
CA ALA A 258 -5.39 8.74 27.19
C ALA A 258 -4.29 9.35 28.07
N GLU A 259 -3.22 8.60 28.34
CA GLU A 259 -2.02 9.14 28.97
C GLU A 259 -1.34 10.13 28.02
N ASP A 260 -0.98 11.31 28.53
CA ASP A 260 -0.25 12.33 27.76
C ASP A 260 1.23 11.94 27.65
N SER A 261 1.50 10.95 26.79
CA SER A 261 2.81 10.35 26.60
C SER A 261 3.23 10.45 25.14
N ASN A 262 4.01 11.49 24.83
CA ASN A 262 4.58 11.69 23.50
C ASN A 262 5.98 11.06 23.40
N THR A 263 6.02 9.77 23.10
CA THR A 263 7.28 9.03 22.93
C THR A 263 7.24 8.15 21.68
N HIS A 264 8.40 7.71 21.21
CA HIS A 264 8.52 6.80 20.07
C HIS A 264 7.92 5.40 20.27
N ARG A 265 7.41 5.06 21.46
CA ARG A 265 6.83 3.74 21.80
C ARG A 265 5.36 3.77 22.17
N HIS A 266 4.77 4.95 22.36
CA HIS A 266 3.41 5.10 22.85
C HIS A 266 2.52 5.70 21.76
N MET A 267 1.32 5.15 21.61
CA MET A 267 0.25 5.66 20.78
C MET A 267 -1.02 5.73 21.62
N THR A 268 -1.86 6.75 21.38
CA THR A 268 -3.12 6.94 22.10
C THR A 268 -4.23 6.01 21.61
N GLU A 269 -4.14 5.54 20.36
CA GLU A 269 -4.95 4.47 19.79
C GLU A 269 -4.03 3.44 19.14
N PHE A 270 -4.24 2.16 19.43
CA PHE A 270 -3.53 1.06 18.77
C PHE A 270 -4.40 -0.19 18.72
N VAL A 271 -3.91 -1.24 18.06
CA VAL A 271 -4.60 -2.54 17.96
C VAL A 271 -4.08 -3.48 19.05
N GLY A 272 -4.95 -3.85 19.98
CA GLY A 272 -4.69 -4.88 20.98
C GLY A 272 -4.93 -6.28 20.41
N LEU A 273 -4.07 -7.22 20.80
CA LEU A 273 -4.19 -8.65 20.52
C LEU A 273 -4.37 -9.34 21.88
N ASP A 274 -5.61 -9.57 22.27
CA ASP A 274 -5.97 -10.03 23.60
C ASP A 274 -6.48 -11.47 23.56
N LEU A 275 -6.13 -12.24 24.59
CA LEU A 275 -6.73 -13.54 24.86
C LEU A 275 -7.06 -13.67 26.35
N GLU A 276 -7.99 -14.56 26.64
CA GLU A 276 -8.33 -15.03 27.98
C GLU A 276 -8.69 -16.51 27.90
N MET A 277 -8.37 -17.29 28.93
CA MET A 277 -8.74 -18.69 29.01
C MET A 277 -8.98 -19.12 30.45
N ALA A 278 -9.98 -19.97 30.66
CA ALA A 278 -10.11 -20.71 31.90
C ALA A 278 -8.94 -21.70 32.04
N PHE A 279 -8.40 -21.82 33.25
CA PHE A 279 -7.38 -22.81 33.60
C PHE A 279 -7.88 -23.63 34.79
N LYS A 280 -7.32 -24.83 35.00
CA LYS A 280 -7.83 -25.75 36.02
C LYS A 280 -7.20 -25.54 37.38
N PHE A 281 -5.87 -25.51 37.42
CA PHE A 281 -5.09 -25.54 38.67
C PHE A 281 -4.00 -24.46 38.72
N HIS A 282 -3.39 -24.09 37.58
CA HIS A 282 -2.28 -23.12 37.54
C HIS A 282 -2.27 -22.28 36.26
N TYR A 283 -1.94 -20.99 36.38
CA TYR A 283 -1.87 -20.04 35.25
C TYR A 283 -0.75 -20.33 34.22
N HIS A 284 0.02 -21.40 34.40
CA HIS A 284 1.06 -21.85 33.44
C HIS A 284 0.51 -22.84 32.40
N GLU A 285 -0.76 -23.23 32.52
CA GLU A 285 -1.45 -24.11 31.57
C GLU A 285 -1.48 -23.50 30.15
N LYS A 286 -1.49 -24.36 29.12
CA LYS A 286 -1.33 -24.00 27.70
C LYS A 286 -2.52 -24.38 26.83
#